data_AF-A0AAD5UXW9-F1
#
_entry.id   AF-A0AAD5UXW9-F1
#
_cell.length_a   1.000
_cell.length_b   1.000
_cell.length_c   1.000
_cell.angle_alpha   90.00
_cell.angle_beta   90.00
_cell.angle_gamma   90.00
#
_symmetry.space_group_name_H-M   'P 1'
#
loop_
_entity.id
_entity.type
_entity.pdbx_description
1 polymer ?
#
loop_
_entity_poly.entity_id
_entity_poly.type
_entity_poly.pdbx_seq_one_letter_code
_entity_poly.pdbx_strand_id
1 'polypeptide(L)'
;MMDPKPTFPEMFHPGFLSRSRDYKSSAKFHTRTARPTKYLFIDFGLSVKFEPGQDHKAHPLRGGDKTAPEFIRIERKDEYDPFPTDVYYLGNLIREDILRKTKGLEFIIPLVADMVQDEPTKRPTMDQVVSRYDKMMRSLSYFRLRSRLVERNEGPCQLTPQRLQCDLNTIKFGPVLSSIKSSLKPTESLSLSTLCLIPTPPRPLEAYYIDESSDFATKGVVEEHEALGTSNSDEESAAG
;
A
#
# COMPACT_ATOMS: atom_id res chain seq x y z
N MET A 1 0.32 -8.59 -4.50
CA MET A 1 1.18 -8.31 -5.67
C MET A 1 0.35 -8.09 -6.93
N MET A 2 0.81 -7.26 -7.85
CA MET A 2 0.15 -6.97 -9.13
C MET A 2 0.81 -7.74 -10.28
N ASP A 3 0.04 -8.27 -11.23
CA ASP A 3 0.59 -8.80 -12.49
C ASP A 3 1.08 -7.64 -13.38
N PRO A 4 2.38 -7.53 -13.70
CA PRO A 4 2.88 -6.40 -14.48
C PRO A 4 2.59 -6.54 -15.98
N LYS A 5 2.36 -7.76 -16.49
CA LYS A 5 2.37 -8.06 -17.93
C LYS A 5 1.36 -7.26 -18.76
N PRO A 6 0.10 -7.04 -18.30
CA PRO A 6 -0.86 -6.23 -19.06
C PRO A 6 -0.45 -4.76 -19.17
N THR A 7 0.17 -4.22 -18.13
CA THR A 7 0.58 -2.81 -18.06
C THR A 7 1.96 -2.56 -18.63
N PHE A 8 2.86 -3.55 -18.61
CA PHE A 8 4.22 -3.50 -19.14
C PHE A 8 4.44 -4.67 -20.10
N PRO A 9 4.06 -4.52 -21.38
CA PRO A 9 4.18 -5.60 -22.36
C PRO A 9 5.62 -6.10 -22.54
N GLU A 10 6.58 -5.17 -22.51
CA GLU A 10 8.02 -5.43 -22.62
C GLU A 10 8.70 -5.58 -21.24
N MET A 11 7.89 -5.59 -20.16
CA MET A 11 8.35 -5.61 -18.77
C MET A 11 9.23 -4.39 -18.42
N PHE A 12 9.83 -4.41 -17.24
CA PHE A 12 10.68 -3.34 -16.72
C PHE A 12 11.92 -3.91 -16.01
N HIS A 13 12.88 -3.05 -15.72
CA HIS A 13 14.06 -3.41 -14.95
C HIS A 13 13.68 -3.68 -13.47
N PRO A 14 14.13 -4.79 -12.85
CA PRO A 14 13.72 -5.17 -11.49
C PRO A 14 13.96 -4.10 -10.42
N GLY A 15 15.07 -3.37 -10.52
CA GLY A 15 15.39 -2.27 -9.61
C GLY A 15 14.84 -0.89 -10.01
N PHE A 16 14.40 -0.73 -11.27
CA PHE A 16 14.03 0.59 -11.82
C PHE A 16 12.83 0.46 -12.77
N LEU A 17 11.62 0.66 -12.23
CA LEU A 17 10.35 0.47 -12.95
C LEU A 17 10.21 1.39 -14.19
N SER A 18 10.91 2.52 -14.22
CA SER A 18 10.90 3.48 -15.33
C SER A 18 11.81 3.12 -16.50
N ARG A 19 12.58 2.04 -16.38
CA ARG A 19 13.58 1.60 -17.37
C ARG A 19 13.23 0.26 -17.98
N SER A 20 13.56 0.10 -19.26
CA SER A 20 13.52 -1.18 -19.96
C SER A 20 14.29 -2.24 -19.20
N ARG A 21 13.97 -3.53 -19.38
CA ARG A 21 14.65 -4.64 -18.70
C ARG A 21 16.19 -4.59 -18.84
N ASP A 22 16.70 -4.13 -19.98
CA ASP A 22 18.14 -4.03 -20.26
C ASP A 22 18.76 -2.68 -19.80
N TYR A 23 18.00 -1.85 -19.10
CA TYR A 23 18.38 -0.52 -18.59
C TYR A 23 18.71 0.56 -19.64
N LYS A 24 18.70 0.22 -20.94
CA LYS A 24 19.10 1.11 -22.04
C LYS A 24 18.08 2.21 -22.37
N SER A 25 16.79 1.96 -22.17
CA SER A 25 15.73 2.90 -22.53
C SER A 25 14.68 3.03 -21.43
N SER A 26 13.69 3.89 -21.64
CA SER A 26 12.53 4.00 -20.74
C SER A 26 11.58 2.81 -20.96
N ALA A 27 10.97 2.32 -19.88
CA ALA A 27 9.96 1.27 -19.93
C ALA A 27 8.68 1.78 -20.61
N LYS A 28 8.16 1.03 -21.57
CA LYS A 28 6.83 1.28 -22.12
C LYS A 28 5.77 0.79 -21.13
N PHE A 29 4.84 1.67 -20.77
CA PHE A 29 3.78 1.34 -19.83
C PHE A 29 2.41 1.82 -20.29
N HIS A 30 1.38 1.12 -19.83
CA HIS A 30 -0.02 1.49 -19.99
C HIS A 30 -0.67 1.70 -18.62
N THR A 31 -1.70 2.53 -18.62
CA THR A 31 -2.50 2.79 -17.42
C THR A 31 -3.30 1.55 -17.04
N ARG A 32 -3.53 1.34 -15.74
CA ARG A 32 -4.36 0.24 -15.22
C ARG A 32 -5.80 0.29 -15.75
N THR A 33 -6.27 1.49 -16.09
CA THR A 33 -7.59 1.74 -16.65
C THR A 33 -7.69 1.39 -18.13
N ALA A 34 -6.60 1.54 -18.88
CA ALA A 34 -6.47 1.16 -20.28
C ALA A 34 -6.18 -0.35 -20.45
N ARG A 35 -5.34 -0.91 -19.58
CA ARG A 35 -4.97 -2.34 -19.55
C ARG A 35 -5.24 -2.90 -18.16
N PRO A 36 -6.44 -3.45 -17.91
CA PRO A 36 -6.77 -4.08 -16.63
C PRO A 36 -5.77 -5.17 -16.27
N THR A 37 -5.37 -5.21 -15.00
CA THR A 37 -4.44 -6.20 -14.48
C THR A 37 -5.05 -6.98 -13.31
N LYS A 38 -4.44 -8.12 -12.99
CA LYS A 38 -4.82 -8.98 -11.87
C LYS A 38 -4.01 -8.63 -10.62
N TYR A 39 -4.67 -8.70 -9.47
CA TYR A 39 -4.06 -8.62 -8.15
C TYR A 39 -4.10 -9.98 -7.50
N LEU A 40 -2.98 -10.36 -6.90
CA LEU A 40 -2.80 -11.62 -6.20
C LEU A 40 -2.49 -11.32 -4.73
N PHE A 41 -3.13 -12.06 -3.82
CA PHE A 41 -2.66 -12.13 -2.45
C PHE A 41 -1.30 -12.82 -2.44
N ILE A 42 -0.39 -12.29 -1.61
CA ILE A 42 0.95 -12.81 -1.44
C ILE A 42 1.25 -12.87 0.06
N ASP A 43 2.39 -13.47 0.38
CA ASP A 43 2.91 -13.54 1.74
C ASP A 43 2.01 -14.39 2.66
N PHE A 44 1.95 -15.68 2.35
CA PHE A 44 1.24 -16.69 3.15
C PHE A 44 2.09 -17.23 4.30
N GLY A 45 3.14 -16.51 4.72
CA GLY A 45 4.06 -16.97 5.77
C GLY A 45 3.41 -17.14 7.14
N LEU A 46 2.26 -16.49 7.36
CA LEU A 46 1.45 -16.58 8.59
C LEU A 46 0.06 -17.19 8.36
N SER A 47 -0.16 -17.80 7.19
CA SER A 47 -1.44 -18.44 6.87
C SER A 47 -1.51 -19.86 7.41
N VAL A 48 -2.72 -20.25 7.82
CA VAL A 48 -3.03 -21.61 8.26
C VAL A 48 -3.97 -22.25 7.23
N LYS A 49 -3.65 -23.47 6.81
CA LYS A 49 -4.53 -24.27 5.94
C LYS A 49 -5.39 -25.17 6.82
N PHE A 50 -6.70 -25.15 6.57
CA PHE A 50 -7.66 -26.06 7.18
C PHE A 50 -8.13 -27.07 6.14
N GLU A 51 -8.20 -28.34 6.54
CA GLU A 51 -8.75 -29.39 5.69
C GLU A 51 -10.29 -29.40 5.76
N PRO A 52 -10.99 -29.89 4.72
CA PRO A 52 -12.45 -29.94 4.72
C PRO A 52 -13.00 -30.71 5.92
N GLY A 53 -13.85 -30.07 6.72
CA GLY A 53 -14.48 -30.69 7.90
C GLY A 53 -13.64 -30.63 9.18
N GLN A 54 -12.46 -30.00 9.16
CA GLN A 54 -11.69 -29.69 10.36
C GLN A 54 -12.29 -28.48 11.10
N ASP A 55 -12.21 -28.49 12.42
CA ASP A 55 -12.52 -27.30 13.23
C ASP A 55 -11.58 -26.15 12.85
N HIS A 56 -12.16 -24.98 12.56
CA HIS A 56 -11.44 -23.78 12.15
C HIS A 56 -10.83 -23.05 13.35
N LYS A 57 -9.95 -23.73 14.09
CA LYS A 57 -9.26 -23.16 15.25
C LYS A 57 -7.77 -23.08 15.00
N ALA A 58 -7.20 -21.90 15.22
CA ALA A 58 -5.77 -21.64 15.13
C ALA A 58 -5.26 -20.92 16.38
N HIS A 59 -3.96 -21.02 16.62
CA HIS A 59 -3.29 -20.20 17.63
C HIS A 59 -2.96 -18.81 17.06
N PRO A 60 -3.03 -17.74 17.88
CA PRO A 60 -2.73 -16.39 17.43
C PRO A 60 -1.33 -16.23 16.84
N LEU A 61 -1.27 -15.92 15.55
CA LEU A 61 -0.06 -15.47 14.86
C LEU A 61 -0.15 -13.94 14.73
N ARG A 62 0.63 -13.22 15.55
CA ARG A 62 0.62 -11.76 15.54
C ARG A 62 1.42 -11.23 14.36
N GLY A 63 0.72 -10.71 13.37
CA GLY A 63 1.30 -10.04 12.21
C GLY A 63 1.69 -8.58 12.47
N GLY A 64 1.90 -7.82 11.39
CA GLY A 64 2.27 -6.41 11.45
C GLY A 64 1.16 -5.50 11.98
N ASP A 65 -0.10 -5.81 11.66
CA ASP A 65 -1.26 -5.10 12.19
C ASP A 65 -1.68 -5.67 13.55
N LYS A 66 -1.48 -4.86 14.60
CA LYS A 66 -1.77 -5.19 16.01
C LYS A 66 -3.10 -4.62 16.50
N THR A 67 -3.94 -4.11 15.60
CA THR A 67 -5.18 -3.41 15.96
C THR A 67 -6.39 -4.33 16.13
N ALA A 68 -6.28 -5.61 15.74
CA ALA A 68 -7.39 -6.55 15.86
C ALA A 68 -7.77 -6.77 17.34
N PRO A 69 -9.03 -6.50 17.73
CA PRO A 69 -9.46 -6.48 19.14
C PRO A 69 -9.39 -7.85 19.82
N GLU A 70 -9.55 -8.93 19.07
CA GLU A 70 -9.39 -10.31 19.53
C GLU A 70 -8.01 -10.58 20.12
N PHE A 71 -6.94 -10.01 19.56
CA PHE A 71 -5.58 -10.27 20.02
C PHE A 71 -5.16 -9.47 21.25
N ILE A 72 -6.02 -8.53 21.69
CA ILE A 72 -5.85 -7.83 22.97
C ILE A 72 -6.28 -8.74 24.11
N ARG A 73 -7.33 -9.55 23.92
CA ARG A 73 -7.94 -10.39 24.95
C ARG A 73 -7.38 -11.82 24.99
N ILE A 74 -6.81 -12.29 23.87
CA ILE A 74 -6.40 -13.68 23.67
C ILE A 74 -4.88 -13.83 23.80
N GLU A 75 -4.42 -14.86 24.50
CA GLU A 75 -3.02 -15.23 24.64
C GLU A 75 -2.56 -16.15 23.50
N ARG A 76 -1.24 -16.26 23.29
CA ARG A 76 -0.68 -17.11 22.21
C ARG A 76 -1.03 -18.60 22.31
N LYS A 77 -1.46 -19.07 23.48
CA LYS A 77 -1.81 -20.47 23.73
C LYS A 77 -3.28 -20.77 23.44
N ASP A 78 -4.11 -19.74 23.42
CA ASP A 78 -5.53 -19.89 23.19
C ASP A 78 -5.80 -20.23 21.72
N GLU A 79 -6.97 -20.78 21.46
CA GLU A 79 -7.46 -21.08 20.12
C GLU A 79 -8.58 -20.11 19.74
N TYR A 80 -8.59 -19.67 18.49
CA TYR A 80 -9.61 -18.78 17.95
C TYR A 80 -9.91 -19.12 16.49
N ASP A 81 -11.05 -18.63 15.99
CA ASP A 81 -11.39 -18.69 14.57
C ASP A 81 -10.73 -17.52 13.83
N PRO A 82 -9.81 -17.77 12.87
CA PRO A 82 -9.11 -16.71 12.15
C PRO A 82 -9.94 -16.07 11.02
N PHE A 83 -11.02 -16.70 10.55
CA PHE A 83 -11.77 -16.18 9.40
C PHE A 83 -12.41 -14.80 9.64
N PRO A 84 -13.07 -14.55 10.78
CA PRO A 84 -13.57 -13.20 11.11
C PRO A 84 -12.45 -12.17 11.32
N THR A 85 -11.25 -12.62 11.72
CA THR A 85 -10.08 -11.76 11.87
C THR A 85 -9.57 -11.27 10.52
N ASP A 86 -9.56 -12.13 9.51
CA ASP A 86 -9.19 -11.74 8.14
C ASP A 86 -10.14 -10.71 7.55
N VAL A 87 -11.45 -10.85 7.85
CA VAL A 87 -12.46 -9.85 7.46
C VAL A 87 -12.15 -8.51 8.12
N TYR A 88 -11.80 -8.50 9.41
CA TYR A 88 -11.41 -7.28 10.11
C TYR A 88 -10.18 -6.64 9.48
N TYR A 89 -9.12 -7.41 9.23
CA TYR A 89 -7.90 -6.87 8.63
C TYR A 89 -8.13 -6.28 7.25
N LEU A 90 -8.89 -6.96 6.40
CA LEU A 90 -9.24 -6.43 5.09
C LEU A 90 -10.07 -5.15 5.20
N GLY A 91 -11.05 -5.11 6.11
CA GLY A 91 -11.86 -3.92 6.37
C GLY A 91 -11.02 -2.76 6.91
N ASN A 92 -10.12 -3.03 7.86
CA ASN A 92 -9.25 -2.05 8.49
C ASN A 92 -8.26 -1.47 7.48
N LEU A 93 -7.68 -2.30 6.60
CA LEU A 93 -6.85 -1.84 5.49
C LEU A 93 -7.62 -0.87 4.59
N ILE A 94 -8.85 -1.21 4.19
CA ILE A 94 -9.67 -0.31 3.37
C ILE A 94 -9.98 0.98 4.15
N ARG A 95 -10.29 0.89 5.44
CA ARG A 95 -10.58 2.05 6.30
C ARG A 95 -9.40 3.00 6.36
N GLU A 96 -8.24 2.51 6.76
CA GLU A 96 -7.05 3.32 7.05
C GLU A 96 -6.31 3.77 5.79
N ASP A 97 -6.10 2.88 4.83
CA ASP A 97 -5.27 3.18 3.67
C ASP A 97 -6.04 3.74 2.49
N ILE A 98 -7.34 3.53 2.42
CA ILE A 98 -8.15 4.00 1.29
C ILE A 98 -9.11 5.10 1.75
N LEU A 99 -10.02 4.82 2.68
CA LEU A 99 -11.12 5.75 3.02
C LEU A 99 -10.66 7.00 3.76
N ARG A 100 -9.65 6.90 4.64
CA ARG A 100 -9.09 8.08 5.32
C ARG A 100 -8.32 8.99 4.39
N LYS A 101 -7.71 8.44 3.34
CA LYS A 101 -6.83 9.18 2.41
C LYS A 101 -7.58 9.73 1.20
N THR A 102 -8.69 9.11 0.79
CA THR A 102 -9.41 9.46 -0.45
C THR A 102 -10.85 9.95 -0.23
N LYS A 103 -11.41 10.60 -1.25
CA LYS A 103 -12.83 10.99 -1.40
C LYS A 103 -13.47 10.21 -2.55
N GLY A 104 -14.80 10.11 -2.56
CA GLY A 104 -15.58 9.50 -3.65
C GLY A 104 -15.91 8.01 -3.46
N LEU A 105 -15.36 7.38 -2.42
CA LEU A 105 -15.59 5.99 -2.04
C LEU A 105 -16.56 5.83 -0.87
N GLU A 106 -17.39 6.84 -0.58
CA GLU A 106 -18.27 6.86 0.59
C GLU A 106 -19.31 5.73 0.57
N PHE A 107 -19.64 5.22 -0.62
CA PHE A 107 -20.61 4.13 -0.78
C PHE A 107 -20.14 2.81 -0.12
N ILE A 108 -18.84 2.60 0.08
CA ILE A 108 -18.30 1.38 0.69
C ILE A 108 -18.24 1.47 2.23
N ILE A 109 -18.39 2.68 2.79
CA ILE A 109 -18.29 2.93 4.24
C ILE A 109 -19.19 1.99 5.05
N PRO A 110 -20.48 1.77 4.70
CA PRO A 110 -21.34 0.88 5.47
C PRO A 110 -20.83 -0.56 5.51
N LEU A 111 -20.30 -1.07 4.39
CA LEU A 111 -19.72 -2.42 4.35
C LEU A 111 -18.49 -2.53 5.25
N VAL A 112 -17.59 -1.54 5.16
CA VAL A 112 -16.37 -1.53 5.97
C VAL A 112 -16.69 -1.38 7.44
N ALA A 113 -17.70 -0.59 7.81
CA ALA A 113 -18.15 -0.47 9.20
C ALA A 113 -18.63 -1.80 9.79
N ASP A 114 -19.27 -2.65 8.98
CA ASP A 114 -19.67 -4.00 9.40
C ASP A 114 -18.47 -4.96 9.50
N MET A 115 -17.48 -4.83 8.60
CA MET A 115 -16.27 -5.67 8.60
C MET A 115 -15.37 -5.42 9.81
N VAL A 116 -15.33 -4.18 10.30
CA VAL A 116 -14.40 -3.73 11.36
C VAL A 116 -15.11 -3.62 12.72
N GLN A 117 -16.13 -4.44 12.95
CA GLN A 117 -16.80 -4.56 14.25
C GLN A 117 -15.88 -5.19 15.28
N ASP A 118 -15.95 -4.73 16.53
CA ASP A 118 -15.10 -5.26 17.61
C ASP A 118 -15.38 -6.74 17.89
N GLU A 119 -16.67 -7.09 17.94
CA GLU A 119 -17.10 -8.46 18.19
C GLU A 119 -17.01 -9.31 16.90
N PRO A 120 -16.20 -10.39 16.88
CA PRO A 120 -15.98 -11.20 15.68
C PRO A 120 -17.26 -11.81 15.10
N THR A 121 -18.21 -12.19 15.97
CA THR A 121 -19.49 -12.80 15.59
C THR A 121 -20.44 -11.84 14.88
N LYS A 122 -20.24 -10.52 15.02
CA LYS A 122 -21.05 -9.50 14.33
C LYS A 122 -20.50 -9.17 12.94
N ARG A 123 -19.29 -9.62 12.62
CA ARG A 123 -18.67 -9.38 11.31
C ARG A 123 -19.36 -10.24 10.25
N PRO A 124 -19.56 -9.72 9.03
CA PRO A 124 -20.09 -10.50 7.92
C PRO A 124 -19.09 -11.57 7.49
N THR A 125 -19.57 -12.70 6.97
CA THR A 125 -18.69 -13.70 6.35
C THR A 125 -18.10 -13.15 5.06
N MET A 126 -16.95 -13.69 4.62
CA MET A 126 -16.30 -13.21 3.39
C MET A 126 -17.22 -13.34 2.16
N ASP A 127 -18.04 -14.39 2.09
CA ASP A 127 -19.04 -14.55 1.02
C ASP A 127 -20.10 -13.44 1.03
N GLN A 128 -20.54 -13.03 2.23
CA GLN A 128 -21.46 -11.91 2.38
C GLN A 128 -20.80 -10.59 1.99
N VAL A 129 -19.53 -10.38 2.37
CA VAL A 129 -18.74 -9.20 1.98
C VAL A 129 -18.66 -9.09 0.46
N VAL A 130 -18.25 -10.18 -0.20
CA VAL A 130 -18.15 -10.32 -1.65
C VAL A 130 -19.49 -10.00 -2.34
N SER A 131 -20.57 -10.61 -1.85
CA SER A 131 -21.91 -10.43 -2.42
C SER A 131 -22.44 -9.00 -2.27
N ARG A 132 -22.25 -8.40 -1.09
CA ARG A 132 -22.63 -6.99 -0.82
C ARG A 132 -21.80 -6.04 -1.67
N TYR A 133 -20.50 -6.29 -1.79
CA TYR A 133 -19.60 -5.49 -2.61
C TYR A 133 -19.98 -5.51 -4.10
N ASP A 134 -20.25 -6.69 -4.66
CA ASP A 134 -20.69 -6.83 -6.06
C ASP A 134 -22.01 -6.09 -6.30
N LYS A 135 -22.96 -6.18 -5.35
CA LYS A 135 -24.22 -5.41 -5.41
C LYS A 135 -23.97 -3.90 -5.43
N MET A 136 -23.06 -3.40 -4.60
CA MET A 136 -22.67 -1.98 -4.60
C MET A 136 -22.03 -1.59 -5.94
N MET A 137 -21.10 -2.37 -6.45
CA MET A 137 -20.42 -2.10 -7.74
C MET A 137 -21.38 -2.00 -8.90
N ARG A 138 -22.37 -2.89 -8.98
CA ARG A 138 -23.40 -2.86 -10.04
C ARG A 138 -24.32 -1.65 -9.97
N SER A 139 -24.46 -1.03 -8.80
CA SER A 139 -25.27 0.18 -8.63
C SER A 139 -24.57 1.46 -9.09
N LEU A 140 -23.25 1.42 -9.30
CA LEU A 140 -22.47 2.59 -9.71
C LEU A 140 -22.48 2.76 -11.24
N SER A 141 -22.48 4.02 -11.68
CA SER A 141 -22.38 4.34 -13.10
C SER A 141 -20.97 4.07 -13.63
N TYR A 142 -20.87 3.83 -14.94
CA TYR A 142 -19.60 3.63 -15.63
C TYR A 142 -18.61 4.79 -15.40
N PHE A 143 -19.11 6.04 -15.40
CA PHE A 143 -18.28 7.22 -15.14
C PHE A 143 -17.74 7.23 -13.71
N ARG A 144 -18.55 6.83 -12.73
CA ARG A 144 -18.13 6.75 -11.32
C ARG A 144 -17.12 5.63 -11.08
N LEU A 145 -17.27 4.49 -11.76
CA LEU A 145 -16.28 3.40 -11.71
C LEU A 145 -14.93 3.77 -12.36
N ARG A 146 -14.90 4.84 -13.17
CA ARG A 146 -13.70 5.32 -13.86
C ARG A 146 -13.22 6.68 -13.38
N SER A 147 -13.91 7.29 -12.42
CA SER A 147 -13.47 8.55 -11.85
C SER A 147 -12.14 8.35 -11.14
N ARG A 148 -11.28 9.37 -11.21
CA ARG A 148 -10.04 9.43 -10.44
C ARG A 148 -10.36 9.39 -8.94
N LEU A 149 -9.58 8.66 -8.16
CA LEU A 149 -9.59 8.83 -6.70
C LEU A 149 -8.89 10.14 -6.37
N VAL A 150 -9.58 10.98 -5.61
CA VAL A 150 -9.10 12.29 -5.17
C VAL A 150 -8.63 12.14 -3.73
N GLU A 151 -7.35 12.42 -3.45
CA GLU A 151 -6.86 12.44 -2.07
C GLU A 151 -7.50 13.61 -1.30
N ARG A 152 -7.73 13.42 0.00
CA ARG A 152 -8.43 14.44 0.81
C ARG A 152 -7.66 15.74 0.93
N ASN A 153 -6.33 15.66 0.89
CA ASN A 153 -5.41 16.79 1.05
C ASN A 153 -4.92 17.35 -0.29
N GLU A 154 -5.48 16.89 -1.42
CA GLU A 154 -5.21 17.51 -2.71
C GLU A 154 -5.75 18.95 -2.71
N GLY A 155 -4.85 19.92 -2.94
CA GLY A 155 -5.23 21.30 -3.22
C GLY A 155 -6.01 21.42 -4.54
N PRO A 156 -6.64 22.58 -4.81
CA PRO A 156 -7.32 22.82 -6.08
C PRO A 156 -6.39 22.51 -7.25
N CYS A 157 -6.89 21.72 -8.18
CA CYS A 157 -6.14 21.18 -9.30
C CYS A 157 -5.57 22.32 -10.15
N GLN A 158 -4.28 22.63 -10.00
CA GLN A 158 -3.56 23.40 -11.00
C GLN A 158 -3.38 22.46 -12.20
N LEU A 159 -4.20 22.67 -13.23
CA LEU A 159 -4.14 21.95 -14.50
C LEU A 159 -2.82 22.28 -15.21
N THR A 160 -1.73 21.64 -14.81
CA THR A 160 -0.50 21.62 -15.62
C THR A 160 -0.54 20.38 -16.53
N PRO A 161 -0.25 20.52 -17.83
CA PRO A 161 -0.39 19.43 -18.82
C PRO A 161 0.38 18.16 -18.47
N GLN A 162 1.48 18.28 -17.71
CA GLN A 162 2.36 17.17 -17.35
C GLN A 162 1.81 16.29 -16.21
N ARG A 163 0.83 16.79 -15.42
CA ARG A 163 0.29 16.07 -14.25
C ARG A 163 -0.79 15.04 -14.58
N LEU A 164 -1.36 15.10 -15.78
CA LEU A 164 -2.32 14.12 -16.29
C LEU A 164 -1.68 12.73 -16.54
N GLN A 165 -0.35 12.65 -16.63
CA GLN A 165 0.37 11.41 -16.93
C GLN A 165 0.49 10.47 -15.71
N CYS A 166 0.42 11.00 -14.48
CA CYS A 166 0.87 10.29 -13.28
C CYS A 166 -0.26 9.87 -12.33
N ASP A 167 -1.38 10.61 -12.29
CA ASP A 167 -2.43 10.37 -11.29
C ASP A 167 -3.48 9.38 -11.82
N LEU A 168 -3.05 8.14 -12.02
CA LEU A 168 -3.91 7.01 -12.37
C LEU A 168 -4.26 6.18 -11.14
N ASN A 169 -4.66 6.85 -10.07
CA ASN A 169 -5.29 6.23 -8.91
C ASN A 169 -6.76 5.93 -9.23
N THR A 170 -7.04 5.17 -10.28
CA THR A 170 -8.37 4.59 -10.53
C THR A 170 -8.27 3.10 -10.25
N ILE A 171 -8.68 2.70 -9.05
CA ILE A 171 -8.82 1.28 -8.73
C ILE A 171 -10.09 0.79 -9.43
N LYS A 172 -9.93 0.13 -10.58
CA LYS A 172 -10.97 -0.76 -11.07
C LYS A 172 -10.91 -2.07 -10.27
N PHE A 173 -11.88 -2.28 -9.40
CA PHE A 173 -12.33 -3.64 -9.13
C PHE A 173 -13.15 -4.09 -10.35
N GLY A 174 -12.48 -4.63 -11.37
CA GLY A 174 -13.16 -5.43 -12.39
C GLY A 174 -13.79 -6.68 -11.74
N PRO A 175 -14.45 -7.57 -12.50
CA PRO A 175 -15.05 -8.78 -11.96
C PRO A 175 -13.97 -9.81 -11.58
N VAL A 176 -13.14 -9.49 -10.58
CA VAL A 176 -12.11 -10.35 -9.98
C VAL A 176 -12.75 -11.65 -9.49
N LEU A 177 -14.02 -11.60 -9.09
CA LEU A 177 -14.77 -12.71 -8.54
C LEU A 177 -15.18 -13.77 -9.58
N SER A 178 -15.28 -13.41 -10.86
CA SER A 178 -15.60 -14.38 -11.92
C SER A 178 -14.45 -15.37 -12.19
N SER A 179 -13.20 -14.91 -12.01
CA SER A 179 -12.00 -15.73 -12.22
C SER A 179 -11.58 -16.52 -10.97
N ILE A 180 -12.03 -16.10 -9.77
CA ILE A 180 -11.82 -16.84 -8.51
C ILE A 180 -12.67 -18.12 -8.49
N LYS A 181 -13.93 -18.05 -8.99
CA LYS A 181 -14.82 -19.22 -9.09
C LYS A 181 -14.31 -20.32 -10.04
N SER A 182 -13.49 -19.99 -11.03
CA SER A 182 -12.98 -20.97 -12.00
C SER A 182 -11.64 -21.61 -11.61
N SER A 183 -10.99 -21.15 -10.53
CA SER A 183 -9.64 -21.60 -10.15
C SER A 183 -9.53 -22.15 -8.72
N LEU A 184 -10.55 -21.97 -7.88
CA LEU A 184 -10.67 -22.75 -6.65
C LEU A 184 -11.47 -24.02 -6.94
N LYS A 185 -10.84 -25.19 -6.76
CA LYS A 185 -11.60 -26.42 -6.54
C LYS A 185 -12.51 -26.19 -5.31
N PRO A 186 -13.76 -26.66 -5.33
CA PRO A 186 -14.74 -26.34 -4.29
C PRO A 186 -14.49 -27.17 -3.03
N THR A 187 -13.34 -27.01 -2.36
CA THR A 187 -13.07 -27.71 -1.09
C THR A 187 -12.10 -27.03 -0.13
N GLU A 188 -11.37 -25.96 -0.49
CA GLU A 188 -10.32 -25.43 0.41
C GLU A 188 -10.55 -23.96 0.77
N SER A 189 -10.87 -23.71 2.05
CA SER A 189 -10.96 -22.37 2.65
C SER A 189 -9.61 -22.00 3.27
N LEU A 190 -8.92 -21.04 2.66
CA LEU A 190 -7.68 -20.47 3.19
C LEU A 190 -8.00 -19.20 3.98
N SER A 191 -7.53 -19.14 5.23
CA SER A 191 -7.53 -17.92 6.04
C SER A 191 -6.38 -17.01 5.56
N LEU A 192 -6.72 -15.76 5.27
CA LEU A 192 -5.83 -14.68 4.83
C LEU A 192 -5.30 -13.88 6.03
N SER A 193 -4.70 -14.57 7.00
CA SER A 193 -4.05 -13.95 8.14
C SER A 193 -2.69 -13.41 7.74
N THR A 194 -2.68 -12.32 6.96
CA THR A 194 -1.66 -11.26 6.83
C THR A 194 -1.78 -10.58 5.47
N LEU A 195 -2.33 -9.36 5.46
CA LEU A 195 -2.14 -8.41 4.37
C LEU A 195 -0.92 -7.54 4.73
N CYS A 196 0.24 -7.95 4.26
CA CYS A 196 1.40 -7.07 4.20
C CYS A 196 1.05 -5.92 3.25
N LEU A 197 1.13 -4.68 3.74
CA LEU A 197 1.04 -3.46 2.95
C LEU A 197 1.89 -3.65 1.68
N ILE A 198 1.26 -3.70 0.51
CA ILE A 198 1.99 -3.46 -0.72
C ILE A 198 2.41 -2.00 -0.61
N PRO A 199 3.70 -1.67 -0.46
CA PRO A 199 4.13 -0.30 -0.55
C PRO A 199 3.64 0.20 -1.91
N THR A 200 2.88 1.29 -1.90
CA THR A 200 2.76 2.08 -3.12
C THR A 200 4.17 2.25 -3.67
N PRO A 201 4.39 2.07 -4.99
CA PRO A 201 5.71 2.32 -5.54
C PRO A 201 6.14 3.71 -5.07
N PRO A 202 7.39 3.88 -4.59
CA PRO A 202 7.85 5.18 -4.16
C PRO A 202 7.52 6.17 -5.26
N ARG A 203 6.94 7.31 -4.87
CA ARG A 203 6.81 8.47 -5.75
C ARG A 203 8.15 8.59 -6.49
N PRO A 204 8.18 8.86 -7.81
CA PRO A 204 9.41 9.34 -8.40
C PRO A 204 9.79 10.55 -7.56
N LEU A 205 10.88 10.42 -6.81
CA LEU A 205 11.51 11.55 -6.14
C LEU A 205 11.67 12.58 -7.25
N GLU A 206 11.07 13.75 -7.07
CA GLU A 206 11.47 14.93 -7.82
C GLU A 206 12.97 15.01 -7.67
N ALA A 207 13.67 14.63 -8.74
CA ALA A 207 15.09 14.80 -8.83
C ALA A 207 15.32 16.30 -8.98
N TYR A 208 15.50 16.98 -7.85
CA TYR A 208 16.28 18.21 -7.85
C TYR A 208 17.72 17.82 -8.15
N TYR A 209 18.02 17.65 -9.44
CA TYR A 209 19.39 17.75 -9.93
C TYR A 209 19.70 19.24 -9.99
N ILE A 210 20.58 19.70 -9.09
CA ILE A 210 21.29 20.96 -9.27
C ILE A 210 22.27 20.71 -10.41
N ASP A 211 22.08 21.42 -11.52
CA ASP A 211 22.98 21.40 -12.66
C ASP A 211 24.25 22.17 -12.28
N GLU A 212 25.26 21.47 -11.77
CA GLU A 212 26.62 21.98 -11.74
C GLU A 212 27.20 21.91 -13.15
N SER A 213 26.92 22.92 -13.99
CA SER A 213 27.87 23.39 -15.00
C SER A 213 27.35 24.60 -15.79
N SER A 214 27.78 25.81 -15.41
CA SER A 214 28.13 26.83 -16.40
C SER A 214 28.98 27.94 -15.77
N ASP A 215 30.25 27.95 -16.22
CA ASP A 215 31.08 29.12 -16.56
C ASP A 215 31.55 30.07 -15.44
N PHE A 216 32.85 30.07 -15.10
CA PHE A 216 34.03 30.66 -15.78
C PHE A 216 34.37 32.09 -15.28
N ALA A 217 35.52 32.17 -14.60
CA ALA A 217 36.52 33.25 -14.61
C ALA A 217 36.36 34.58 -13.81
N THR A 218 37.26 34.67 -12.81
CA THR A 218 38.26 35.74 -12.55
C THR A 218 37.93 37.02 -11.75
N LYS A 219 38.95 37.39 -10.94
CA LYS A 219 39.25 38.62 -10.17
C LYS A 219 38.69 38.58 -8.72
N GLY A 220 39.45 38.72 -7.63
CA GLY A 220 40.76 39.32 -7.34
C GLY A 220 40.60 40.31 -6.17
N VAL A 221 41.64 40.48 -5.33
CA VAL A 221 41.82 41.48 -4.21
C VAL A 221 41.28 41.00 -2.84
N VAL A 222 42.11 40.52 -1.89
CA VAL A 222 43.04 41.16 -0.89
C VAL A 222 42.32 41.85 0.27
N GLU A 223 42.56 41.35 1.50
CA GLU A 223 42.81 42.04 2.80
C GLU A 223 42.66 40.99 3.93
N GLU A 224 43.77 40.45 4.47
CA GLU A 224 44.43 40.85 5.71
C GLU A 224 43.50 41.00 6.93
N HIS A 225 43.65 40.11 7.92
CA HIS A 225 44.25 40.49 9.21
C HIS A 225 44.60 39.25 10.06
N GLU A 226 45.90 39.04 10.20
CA GLU A 226 46.63 38.59 11.39
C GLU A 226 46.00 39.07 12.73
N ALA A 227 46.23 38.52 13.91
CA ALA A 227 46.91 37.32 14.41
C ALA A 227 46.75 37.31 15.96
N LEU A 228 47.36 36.30 16.58
CA LEU A 228 47.80 36.18 17.99
C LEU A 228 46.74 35.69 18.98
N GLY A 229 46.99 34.64 19.77
CA GLY A 229 48.22 33.88 19.97
C GLY A 229 48.32 33.41 21.42
N THR A 230 48.52 32.11 21.58
CA THR A 230 49.41 31.44 22.56
C THR A 230 49.08 31.57 24.07
N SER A 231 48.74 30.45 24.74
CA SER A 231 49.64 29.60 25.57
C SER A 231 49.72 30.11 27.02
N ASN A 232 49.76 29.36 28.12
CA ASN A 232 50.35 28.06 28.43
C ASN A 232 49.72 27.48 29.71
N SER A 233 50.10 26.23 29.94
CA SER A 233 50.01 25.36 31.12
C SER A 233 50.45 25.97 32.47
N ASP A 234 49.92 25.45 33.59
CA ASP A 234 50.61 24.54 34.53
C ASP A 234 49.91 24.45 35.91
N GLU A 235 49.92 23.24 36.48
CA GLU A 235 49.97 22.84 37.92
C GLU A 235 48.90 23.38 38.92
N GLU A 236 48.55 22.76 40.06
CA GLU A 236 48.73 21.48 40.72
C GLU A 236 47.87 21.55 42.01
N SER A 237 47.54 20.39 42.58
CA SER A 237 47.31 20.13 44.00
C SER A 237 45.87 20.05 44.56
N ALA A 238 45.75 19.04 45.41
CA ALA A 238 44.60 18.53 46.12
C ALA A 238 44.34 19.27 47.44
N ALA A 239 43.10 19.20 47.95
CA ALA A 239 42.75 18.86 49.34
C ALA A 239 41.28 19.24 49.61
N GLY A 240 40.56 18.39 50.37
CA GLY A 240 39.32 18.74 51.06
C GLY A 240 38.19 17.75 50.86
#